data_AF-A0A660KMI6-F1
#
_entry.id   AF-A0A660KMI6-F1
#
_cell.length_a   1.000
_cell.length_b   1.000
_cell.length_c   1.000
_cell.angle_alpha   90.00
_cell.angle_beta   90.00
_cell.angle_gamma   90.00
#
_symmetry.space_group_name_H-M   'P 1'
#
loop_
_entity.id
_entity.type
_entity.pdbx_description
1 polymer ?
#
loop_
_entity_poly.entity_id
_entity_poly.type
_entity_poly.pdbx_seq_one_letter_code
_entity_poly.pdbx_strand_id
1 'polypeptide(L)'
;MASYSIPAGYKFHPSDEDVVRFYLRPKATGQPLPYPDIVFEFDLYGEKEPSEIWDMFGGPSLDETEDLFFFTKLKPLSRSRVNRSVGIGGTWSNESSKTIFARGTRIPIAMKRNFRYENPGSPQDGAWIMREYSLPMKTQPDVGSSSSSSYVVCRLSKNDRPKPKVVGEVPLKKEEMKSLINLHKRKIDQER
;
A
#
# COMPACT_ATOMS: atom_id res chain seq x y z
N MET A 1 -28.93 14.26 17.20
CA MET A 1 -28.60 13.29 16.13
C MET A 1 -28.66 11.91 16.75
N ALA A 2 -29.34 10.94 16.12
CA ALA A 2 -29.39 9.58 16.64
C ALA A 2 -27.97 9.00 16.63
N SER A 3 -27.44 8.68 17.81
CA SER A 3 -26.22 7.88 17.94
C SER A 3 -26.57 6.46 17.53
N TYR A 4 -26.22 6.07 16.31
CA TYR A 4 -26.26 4.67 15.92
C TYR A 4 -25.21 3.93 16.76
N SER A 5 -25.66 3.19 17.78
CA SER A 5 -24.78 2.30 18.53
C SER A 5 -24.40 1.14 17.61
N ILE A 6 -23.13 1.11 17.19
CA ILE A 6 -22.58 -0.02 16.45
C ILE A 6 -22.62 -1.25 17.36
N PRO A 7 -23.28 -2.36 16.97
CA PRO A 7 -23.31 -3.56 17.80
C PRO A 7 -21.90 -4.10 18.05
N ALA A 8 -21.69 -4.71 19.23
CA ALA A 8 -20.42 -5.33 19.56
C ALA A 8 -20.03 -6.37 18.50
N GLY A 9 -18.76 -6.34 18.06
CA GLY A 9 -18.22 -7.25 17.06
C GLY A 9 -18.33 -6.78 15.60
N TYR A 10 -18.97 -5.64 15.32
CA TYR A 10 -18.88 -5.02 14.00
C TYR A 10 -17.48 -4.44 13.78
N LYS A 11 -16.92 -4.72 12.61
CA LYS A 11 -15.59 -4.28 12.19
C LYS A 11 -15.68 -3.34 11.00
N PHE A 12 -14.71 -2.44 10.91
CA PHE A 12 -14.60 -1.55 9.76
C PHE A 12 -14.00 -2.29 8.56
N HIS A 13 -14.85 -2.77 7.65
CA HIS A 13 -14.44 -3.50 6.45
C HIS A 13 -15.04 -2.90 5.18
N PRO A 14 -14.69 -1.65 4.83
CA PRO A 14 -15.26 -0.96 3.67
C PRO A 14 -14.82 -1.61 2.35
N SER A 15 -15.69 -1.58 1.34
CA SER A 15 -15.26 -1.90 -0.03
C SER A 15 -14.37 -0.79 -0.60
N ASP A 16 -13.64 -1.10 -1.68
CA ASP A 16 -12.82 -0.11 -2.39
C ASP A 16 -13.63 1.13 -2.81
N GLU A 17 -14.90 0.93 -3.19
CA GLU A 17 -15.82 2.02 -3.53
C GLU A 17 -16.23 2.82 -2.29
N ASP A 18 -16.49 2.17 -1.16
CA ASP A 18 -16.90 2.84 0.08
C ASP A 18 -15.78 3.73 0.62
N VAL A 19 -14.53 3.26 0.57
CA VAL A 19 -13.35 4.08 0.91
C VAL A 19 -13.32 5.37 0.08
N VAL A 20 -13.53 5.24 -1.24
CA VAL A 20 -13.49 6.39 -2.15
C VAL A 20 -14.68 7.33 -1.92
N ARG A 21 -15.88 6.77 -1.81
CA ARG A 21 -17.15 7.50 -1.80
C ARG A 21 -17.40 8.20 -0.47
N PHE A 22 -17.11 7.54 0.64
CA PHE A 22 -17.48 8.02 1.98
C PHE A 22 -16.33 8.65 2.76
N TYR A 23 -15.07 8.40 2.35
CA TYR A 23 -13.91 8.96 3.05
C TYR A 23 -13.06 9.86 2.16
N LEU A 24 -12.51 9.35 1.06
CA LEU A 24 -11.58 10.11 0.23
C LEU A 24 -12.23 11.33 -0.43
N ARG A 25 -13.37 11.15 -1.11
CA ARG A 25 -14.04 12.26 -1.80
C ARG A 25 -14.52 13.33 -0.83
N PRO A 26 -15.22 13.01 0.28
CA PRO A 26 -15.59 14.00 1.27
C PRO A 26 -14.39 14.73 1.88
N LYS A 27 -13.30 14.00 2.21
CA LYS A 27 -12.06 14.63 2.69
C LYS A 27 -11.51 15.64 1.69
N ALA A 28 -11.51 15.29 0.41
CA ALA A 28 -10.97 16.14 -0.63
C ALA A 28 -11.81 17.39 -0.94
N THR A 29 -13.11 17.35 -0.64
CA THR A 29 -14.05 18.45 -0.87
C THR A 29 -14.43 19.21 0.40
N GLY A 30 -13.82 18.86 1.55
CA GLY A 30 -14.12 19.49 2.84
C GLY A 30 -15.50 19.13 3.39
N GLN A 31 -16.08 18.02 2.96
CA GLN A 31 -17.37 17.53 3.47
C GLN A 31 -17.19 16.70 4.76
N PRO A 32 -18.19 16.67 5.65
CA PRO A 32 -18.16 15.84 6.85
C PRO A 32 -17.97 14.35 6.56
N LEU A 33 -17.20 13.68 7.41
CA LEU A 33 -16.99 12.23 7.37
C LEU A 33 -18.06 11.50 8.20
N PRO A 34 -18.50 10.30 7.80
CA PRO A 34 -19.49 9.53 8.57
C PRO A 34 -18.95 9.10 9.94
N TYR A 35 -17.68 8.70 10.01
CA TYR A 35 -16.97 8.30 11.22
C TYR A 35 -15.55 8.87 11.16
N PRO A 36 -15.31 10.10 11.67
CA PRO A 36 -14.03 10.80 11.49
C PRO A 36 -12.85 10.10 12.19
N ASP A 37 -13.11 9.36 13.27
CA ASP A 37 -12.06 8.74 14.10
C ASP A 37 -11.55 7.39 13.57
N ILE A 38 -12.10 6.89 12.46
CA ILE A 38 -11.71 5.61 11.85
C ILE A 38 -10.52 5.76 10.88
N VAL A 39 -10.35 6.94 10.27
CA VAL A 39 -9.29 7.20 9.29
C VAL A 39 -8.39 8.32 9.82
N PHE A 40 -7.20 7.96 10.26
CA PHE A 40 -6.27 8.88 10.93
C PHE A 40 -5.63 9.86 9.95
N GLU A 41 -5.29 11.07 10.41
CA GLU A 41 -4.42 11.97 9.63
C GLU A 41 -2.95 11.68 9.96
N PHE A 42 -2.22 11.13 9.00
CA PHE A 42 -0.79 10.82 9.20
C PHE A 42 -0.02 10.77 7.88
N ASP A 43 1.23 11.24 7.89
CA ASP A 43 2.11 11.20 6.73
C ASP A 43 2.80 9.84 6.57
N LEU A 44 2.20 8.96 5.77
CA LEU A 44 2.73 7.63 5.45
C LEU A 44 3.93 7.60 4.50
N TYR A 45 4.35 8.76 3.98
CA TYR A 45 5.57 8.93 3.20
C TYR A 45 6.61 9.74 4.00
N GLY A 46 6.45 9.75 5.33
CA GLY A 46 7.28 10.50 6.27
C GLY A 46 8.44 9.68 6.84
N GLU A 47 8.89 10.11 8.02
CA GLU A 47 10.10 9.60 8.67
C GLU A 47 9.89 8.30 9.46
N LYS A 48 8.65 7.86 9.68
CA LYS A 48 8.36 6.65 10.46
C LYS A 48 8.21 5.44 9.57
N GLU A 49 8.80 4.32 9.99
CA GLU A 49 8.63 3.05 9.32
C GLU A 49 7.21 2.47 9.54
N PRO A 50 6.73 1.59 8.65
CA PRO A 50 5.36 1.07 8.74
C PRO A 50 5.05 0.35 10.07
N SER A 51 6.03 -0.33 10.65
CA SER A 51 5.87 -0.98 11.96
C SER A 51 5.68 0.01 13.11
N GLU A 52 6.43 1.12 13.10
CA GLU A 52 6.27 2.16 14.12
C GLU A 52 4.89 2.83 14.02
N ILE A 53 4.42 3.05 12.78
CA ILE A 53 3.09 3.60 12.52
C ILE A 53 2.02 2.62 12.99
N TRP A 54 2.18 1.33 12.69
CA TRP A 54 1.25 0.30 13.15
C TRP A 54 1.12 0.29 14.68
N ASP A 55 2.24 0.29 15.39
CA ASP A 55 2.26 0.28 16.86
C ASP A 55 1.66 1.56 17.45
N MET A 56 1.97 2.73 16.87
CA MET A 56 1.46 4.03 17.32
C MET A 56 -0.07 4.15 17.23
N PHE A 57 -0.67 3.58 16.19
CA PHE A 57 -2.10 3.73 15.90
C PHE A 57 -2.94 2.52 16.34
N GLY A 58 -2.43 1.73 17.29
CA GLY A 58 -3.20 0.66 17.94
C GLY A 58 -3.25 -0.65 17.15
N GLY A 59 -2.44 -0.79 16.11
CA GLY A 59 -2.34 -2.00 15.31
C GLY A 59 -2.09 -3.30 16.11
N PRO A 60 -1.31 -3.32 17.21
CA PRO A 60 -1.15 -4.53 18.03
C PRO A 60 -2.44 -5.04 18.69
N SER A 61 -3.47 -4.19 18.79
CA SER A 61 -4.79 -4.57 19.34
C SER A 61 -5.78 -5.00 18.26
N LEU A 62 -5.42 -4.87 16.98
CA LEU A 62 -6.23 -5.30 15.86
C LEU A 62 -6.10 -6.81 15.66
N ASP A 63 -7.18 -7.43 15.18
CA ASP A 63 -7.09 -8.80 14.70
C ASP A 63 -6.36 -8.92 13.35
N GLU A 64 -6.07 -10.14 12.91
CA GLU A 64 -5.34 -10.42 11.66
C GLU A 64 -6.07 -9.94 10.40
N THR A 65 -7.37 -9.65 10.48
CA THR A 65 -8.21 -9.23 9.35
C THR A 65 -8.43 -7.73 9.28
N GLU A 66 -8.02 -7.01 10.32
CA GLU A 66 -8.20 -5.58 10.50
C GLU A 66 -6.97 -4.80 10.06
N ASP A 67 -7.22 -3.55 9.66
CA ASP A 67 -6.22 -2.68 9.07
C ASP A 67 -6.37 -1.26 9.57
N LEU A 68 -5.29 -0.50 9.46
CA LEU A 68 -5.28 0.92 9.77
C LEU A 68 -5.50 1.73 8.50
N PHE A 69 -6.32 2.77 8.60
CA PHE A 69 -6.64 3.67 7.49
C PHE A 69 -6.13 5.07 7.79
N PHE A 70 -5.56 5.71 6.78
CA PHE A 70 -4.95 7.02 6.93
C PHE A 70 -5.31 7.94 5.77
N PHE A 71 -5.57 9.21 6.08
CA PHE A 71 -5.43 10.30 5.13
C PHE A 71 -3.97 10.75 5.10
N THR A 72 -3.36 10.71 3.92
CA THR A 72 -2.02 11.27 3.68
C THR A 72 -2.04 12.17 2.45
N LYS A 73 -1.12 13.13 2.38
CA LYS A 73 -0.93 13.98 1.21
C LYS A 73 0.17 13.39 0.32
N LEU A 74 -0.08 13.33 -0.98
CA LEU A 74 0.96 12.96 -1.94
C LEU A 74 2.09 14.01 -1.94
N LYS A 75 3.34 13.54 -1.98
CA LYS A 75 4.55 14.36 -2.10
C LYS A 75 5.05 14.35 -3.56
N PRO A 76 4.67 15.32 -4.41
CA PRO A 76 5.03 15.30 -5.82
C PRO A 76 6.54 15.51 -6.01
N LEU A 77 7.18 14.62 -6.80
CA LEU A 77 8.54 14.81 -7.33
C LEU A 77 8.51 15.44 -8.72
N SER A 78 7.48 15.13 -9.49
CA SER A 78 7.18 15.75 -10.78
C SER A 78 5.67 15.67 -11.04
N ARG A 79 5.21 16.18 -12.19
CA ARG A 79 3.79 16.17 -12.57
C ARG A 79 3.13 14.77 -12.48
N SER A 80 3.89 13.69 -12.69
CA SER A 80 3.39 12.31 -12.68
C SER A 80 4.04 11.41 -11.63
N ARG A 81 5.14 11.86 -11.01
CA ARG A 81 5.88 11.06 -10.02
C ARG A 81 5.63 11.57 -8.61
N VAL A 82 5.41 10.64 -7.69
CA VAL A 82 5.23 10.91 -6.26
C VAL A 82 6.38 10.26 -5.51
N ASN A 83 6.96 10.97 -4.54
CA ASN A 83 7.92 10.42 -3.60
C ASN A 83 7.20 9.45 -2.67
N ARG A 84 7.68 8.21 -2.63
CA ARG A 84 7.17 7.19 -1.72
C ARG A 84 8.27 6.56 -0.86
N SER A 85 9.39 7.27 -0.69
CA SER A 85 10.35 6.97 0.36
C SER A 85 9.69 7.12 1.73
N VAL A 86 10.10 6.28 2.67
CA VAL A 86 9.52 6.21 4.02
C VAL A 86 10.58 5.70 4.99
N GLY A 87 10.63 6.29 6.18
CA GLY A 87 11.60 5.88 7.19
C GLY A 87 13.05 6.10 6.77
N ILE A 88 13.96 5.30 7.36
CA ILE A 88 15.39 5.34 7.05
C ILE A 88 15.69 4.27 6.00
N GLY A 89 15.74 4.70 4.73
CA GLY A 89 16.12 3.83 3.60
C GLY A 89 14.97 2.98 3.02
N GLY A 90 13.76 3.07 3.58
CA GLY A 90 12.60 2.35 3.09
C GLY A 90 11.89 3.03 1.91
N THR A 91 11.13 2.23 1.16
CA THR A 91 10.31 2.71 0.04
C THR A 91 9.04 1.87 -0.12
N TRP A 92 7.97 2.49 -0.59
CA TRP A 92 6.78 1.78 -1.07
C TRP A 92 6.90 1.46 -2.56
N SER A 93 7.15 0.19 -2.87
CA SER A 93 7.31 -0.34 -4.22
C SER A 93 5.98 -0.77 -4.81
N ASN A 94 5.61 -0.26 -5.98
CA ASN A 94 4.31 -0.50 -6.60
C ASN A 94 4.23 -1.90 -7.21
N GLU A 95 3.31 -2.74 -6.73
CA GLU A 95 3.10 -4.07 -7.28
C GLU A 95 2.00 -4.08 -8.35
N SER A 96 0.94 -3.29 -8.17
CA SER A 96 -0.19 -3.26 -9.10
C SER A 96 -1.01 -2.00 -8.99
N SER A 97 -1.69 -1.64 -10.08
CA SER A 97 -2.61 -0.50 -10.13
C SER A 97 -3.92 -0.91 -10.80
N LYS A 98 -5.05 -0.50 -10.24
CA LYS A 98 -6.40 -0.83 -10.73
C LYS A 98 -7.32 0.37 -10.64
N THR A 99 -8.03 0.67 -11.73
CA THR A 99 -9.09 1.67 -11.72
C THR A 99 -10.30 1.15 -10.93
N ILE A 100 -10.83 1.97 -10.04
CA ILE A 100 -12.09 1.73 -9.34
C ILE A 100 -13.21 2.43 -10.13
N PHE A 101 -14.27 1.68 -10.40
CA PHE A 101 -15.47 2.17 -11.09
C PHE A 101 -16.64 2.28 -10.10
N ALA A 102 -17.53 3.25 -10.29
CA ALA A 102 -18.76 3.32 -9.51
C ALA A 102 -19.65 2.10 -9.81
N ARG A 103 -20.29 1.55 -8.77
CA ARG A 103 -21.10 0.32 -8.88
C ARG A 103 -22.11 0.38 -10.00
N GLY A 104 -22.16 -0.67 -10.82
CA GLY A 104 -23.11 -0.77 -11.92
C GLY A 104 -22.85 0.19 -13.08
N THR A 105 -21.71 0.89 -13.10
CA THR A 105 -21.35 1.84 -14.16
C THR A 105 -19.93 1.58 -14.68
N ARG A 106 -19.59 2.22 -15.81
CA ARG A 106 -18.21 2.27 -16.32
C ARG A 106 -17.51 3.60 -16.00
N ILE A 107 -18.03 4.35 -15.02
CA ILE A 107 -17.49 5.66 -14.64
C ILE A 107 -16.32 5.45 -13.66
N PRO A 108 -15.08 5.81 -14.02
CA PRO A 108 -13.94 5.70 -13.12
C PRO A 108 -14.04 6.75 -12.01
N ILE A 109 -13.90 6.31 -10.77
CA ILE A 109 -14.02 7.19 -9.58
C ILE A 109 -12.72 7.33 -8.79
N ALA A 110 -11.78 6.40 -8.95
CA ALA A 110 -10.47 6.45 -8.30
C ALA A 110 -9.47 5.49 -8.98
N MET A 111 -8.21 5.61 -8.60
CA MET A 111 -7.15 4.63 -8.86
C MET A 111 -6.73 4.02 -7.53
N LYS A 112 -6.70 2.69 -7.47
CA LYS A 112 -6.12 1.91 -6.37
C LYS A 112 -4.73 1.44 -6.75
N ARG A 113 -3.74 1.64 -5.90
CA ARG A 113 -2.39 1.10 -6.06
C ARG A 113 -2.04 0.23 -4.86
N ASN A 114 -1.51 -0.96 -5.12
CA ASN A 114 -1.01 -1.84 -4.07
C ASN A 114 0.51 -1.73 -4.04
N PHE A 115 1.06 -1.42 -2.87
CA PHE A 115 2.47 -1.29 -2.63
C PHE A 115 2.94 -2.31 -1.61
N ARG A 116 4.16 -2.77 -1.79
CA ARG A 116 4.93 -3.51 -0.78
C ARG A 116 6.00 -2.60 -0.21
N TYR A 117 6.18 -2.64 1.11
CA TYR A 117 7.31 -1.98 1.74
C TYR A 117 8.61 -2.72 1.43
N GLU A 118 9.60 -2.01 0.93
CA GLU A 118 10.94 -2.53 0.67
C GLU A 118 11.95 -1.70 1.46
N ASN A 119 12.78 -2.36 2.25
CA ASN A 119 13.92 -1.78 2.96
C ASN A 119 15.00 -2.87 3.13
N PRO A 120 15.85 -3.10 2.10
CA PRO A 120 16.81 -4.18 2.11
C PRO A 120 17.70 -4.19 3.36
N GLY A 121 17.72 -5.31 4.07
CA GLY A 121 18.46 -5.48 5.33
C GLY A 121 17.67 -5.17 6.60
N SER A 122 16.49 -4.54 6.49
CA SER A 122 15.57 -4.39 7.61
C SER A 122 14.81 -5.69 7.89
N PRO A 123 14.55 -6.06 9.16
CA PRO A 123 13.63 -7.15 9.49
C PRO A 123 12.19 -6.88 9.03
N GLN A 124 11.85 -5.62 8.71
CA GLN A 124 10.54 -5.21 8.23
C GLN A 124 10.40 -5.30 6.69
N ASP A 125 11.47 -5.65 5.96
CA ASP A 125 11.46 -5.75 4.50
C ASP A 125 10.36 -6.71 4.00
N GLY A 126 9.46 -6.21 3.16
CA GLY A 126 8.35 -6.97 2.61
C GLY A 126 7.26 -7.36 3.61
N ALA A 127 7.34 -6.95 4.88
CA ALA A 127 6.39 -7.30 5.93
C ALA A 127 5.10 -6.45 5.92
N TRP A 128 5.05 -5.40 5.10
CA TRP A 128 3.95 -4.43 5.09
C TRP A 128 3.40 -4.20 3.69
N ILE A 129 2.08 -4.10 3.61
CA ILE A 129 1.34 -3.76 2.38
C ILE A 129 0.62 -2.43 2.60
N MET A 130 0.71 -1.55 1.62
CA MET A 130 -0.11 -0.33 1.56
C MET A 130 -1.01 -0.37 0.34
N ARG A 131 -2.29 -0.07 0.53
CA ARG A 131 -3.23 0.18 -0.57
C ARG A 131 -3.60 1.65 -0.60
N GLU A 132 -3.13 2.36 -1.62
CA GLU A 132 -3.36 3.79 -1.85
C GLU A 132 -4.58 3.97 -2.75
N TYR A 133 -5.49 4.85 -2.36
CA TYR A 133 -6.68 5.26 -3.10
C TYR A 133 -6.56 6.74 -3.47
N SER A 134 -6.48 7.03 -4.77
CA SER A 134 -6.32 8.40 -5.28
C SER A 134 -7.43 8.79 -6.23
N LEU A 135 -7.95 10.02 -6.12
CA LEU A 135 -8.94 10.56 -7.05
C LEU A 135 -8.31 10.82 -8.43
N PRO A 136 -9.08 10.72 -9.54
CA PRO A 136 -8.61 11.09 -10.85
C PRO A 136 -8.18 12.56 -10.93
N MET A 137 -7.10 12.83 -11.66
CA MET A 137 -6.52 14.17 -11.80
C MET A 137 -7.52 15.23 -12.31
N LYS A 138 -8.49 14.82 -13.16
CA LYS A 138 -9.57 15.69 -13.68
C LYS A 138 -10.64 16.06 -12.66
N THR A 139 -10.72 15.34 -11.55
CA THR A 139 -11.65 15.61 -10.44
C THR A 139 -10.99 16.38 -9.32
N GLN A 140 -9.69 16.66 -9.44
CA GLN A 140 -9.04 17.65 -8.59
C GLN A 140 -9.32 19.03 -9.20
N PRO A 141 -9.80 20.00 -8.42
CA PRO A 141 -10.05 21.35 -8.94
C PRO A 141 -8.77 21.91 -9.55
N ASP A 142 -8.91 22.67 -10.64
CA ASP A 142 -7.80 23.19 -11.43
C ASP A 142 -6.69 23.79 -10.56
N VAL A 143 -5.44 23.62 -11.00
CA VAL A 143 -4.18 24.05 -10.36
C VAL A 143 -4.09 25.59 -10.13
N GLY A 144 -5.17 26.34 -10.40
CA GLY A 144 -5.34 27.76 -10.06
C GLY A 144 -6.22 28.05 -8.85
N SER A 145 -6.88 27.06 -8.24
CA SER A 145 -7.59 27.19 -6.97
C SER A 145 -6.77 26.52 -5.87
N SER A 146 -6.46 27.27 -4.80
CA SER A 146 -5.61 26.92 -3.65
C SER A 146 -6.11 25.74 -2.79
N SER A 147 -6.97 24.87 -3.32
CA SER A 147 -7.65 23.79 -2.59
C SER A 147 -7.71 22.44 -3.34
N SER A 148 -6.88 22.20 -4.35
CA SER A 148 -6.75 20.84 -4.92
C SER A 148 -6.05 19.93 -3.91
N SER A 149 -6.85 19.29 -3.05
CA SER A 149 -6.29 18.51 -1.97
C SER A 149 -5.57 17.29 -2.55
N SER A 150 -4.26 17.20 -2.35
CA SER A 150 -3.43 16.03 -2.71
C SER A 150 -3.67 14.82 -1.81
N TYR A 151 -4.80 14.80 -1.09
CA TYR A 151 -5.15 13.72 -0.18
C TYR A 151 -5.40 12.42 -0.95
N VAL A 152 -4.88 11.35 -0.36
CA VAL A 152 -5.21 9.97 -0.67
C VAL A 152 -5.63 9.29 0.63
N VAL A 153 -6.41 8.22 0.51
CA VAL A 153 -6.60 7.28 1.62
C VAL A 153 -5.63 6.14 1.43
N CYS A 154 -4.94 5.75 2.48
CA CYS A 154 -4.06 4.59 2.50
C CYS A 154 -4.55 3.59 3.54
N ARG A 155 -4.63 2.32 3.15
CA ARG A 155 -4.87 1.18 4.04
C ARG A 155 -3.54 0.48 4.28
N LEU A 156 -3.09 0.43 5.53
CA LEU A 156 -1.86 -0.24 5.97
C LEU A 156 -2.22 -1.61 6.56
N SER A 157 -1.56 -2.66 6.07
CA SER A 157 -1.78 -4.05 6.47
C SER A 157 -0.46 -4.74 6.78
N LYS A 158 -0.46 -5.67 7.73
CA LYS A 158 0.60 -6.69 7.83
C LYS A 158 0.54 -7.63 6.61
N ASN A 159 1.69 -8.10 6.17
CA ASN A 159 1.80 -9.06 5.08
C ASN A 159 1.97 -10.47 5.64
N ASP A 160 0.93 -11.30 5.52
CA ASP A 160 0.94 -12.70 6.02
C ASP A 160 1.84 -13.64 5.19
N ARG A 161 2.36 -13.15 4.06
CA ARG A 161 3.30 -13.90 3.20
C ARG A 161 4.57 -13.09 3.02
N PRO A 162 5.42 -12.94 4.05
CA PRO A 162 6.74 -12.37 3.84
C PRO A 162 7.45 -13.21 2.77
N LYS A 163 8.09 -12.58 1.78
CA LYS A 163 8.93 -13.33 0.85
C LYS A 163 9.96 -14.10 1.70
N PRO A 164 10.22 -15.39 1.42
CA PRO A 164 11.28 -16.10 2.12
C PRO A 164 12.56 -15.28 2.04
N LYS A 165 13.24 -15.08 3.18
CA LYS A 165 14.57 -14.47 3.20
C LYS A 165 15.43 -15.26 2.22
N VAL A 166 15.83 -14.65 1.10
CA VAL A 166 16.94 -15.18 0.31
C VAL A 166 18.18 -14.93 1.17
N VAL A 167 18.45 -15.83 2.10
CA VAL A 167 19.71 -15.88 2.83
C VAL A 167 20.75 -16.30 1.80
N GLY A 168 21.39 -15.32 1.17
CA GLY A 168 22.62 -15.48 0.42
C GLY A 168 22.68 -16.68 -0.52
N GLU A 169 21.78 -16.79 -1.49
CA GLU A 169 22.16 -17.50 -2.72
C GLU A 169 23.11 -16.58 -3.48
N VAL A 170 24.41 -16.81 -3.32
CA VAL A 170 25.40 -16.31 -4.28
C VAL A 170 24.95 -16.82 -5.64
N PRO A 171 24.58 -15.97 -6.61
CA PRO A 171 24.14 -16.45 -7.91
C PRO A 171 25.29 -17.23 -8.51
N LEU A 172 25.14 -18.55 -8.67
CA LEU A 172 26.12 -19.33 -9.43
C LEU A 172 26.21 -18.69 -10.82
N LYS A 173 27.41 -18.27 -11.20
CA LYS A 173 27.60 -17.60 -12.50
C LYS A 173 27.14 -18.56 -13.58
N LYS A 174 26.47 -18.06 -14.63
CA LYS A 174 25.92 -18.89 -15.73
C LYS A 174 26.94 -19.89 -16.29
N GLU A 175 28.23 -19.56 -16.26
CA GLU A 175 29.31 -20.44 -16.70
C GLU A 175 29.58 -21.62 -15.74
N GLU A 176 29.42 -21.46 -14.43
CA GLU A 176 29.52 -22.56 -13.46
C GLU A 176 28.36 -23.53 -13.64
N MET A 177 27.15 -23.02 -13.88
CA MET A 177 25.97 -23.84 -14.16
C MET A 177 26.10 -24.64 -15.46
N LYS A 178 26.62 -24.01 -16.54
CA LYS A 178 26.93 -24.71 -17.79
C LYS A 178 27.98 -25.79 -17.59
N SER A 179 29.01 -25.52 -16.79
CA SER A 179 30.07 -26.48 -16.49
C SER A 179 29.52 -27.72 -15.78
N LEU A 180 28.65 -27.53 -14.77
CA LEU A 180 28.00 -28.62 -14.03
C LEU A 180 27.09 -29.46 -14.93
N ILE A 181 26.30 -28.82 -15.80
CA ILE A 181 25.45 -29.52 -16.77
C ILE A 181 26.29 -30.37 -17.72
N ASN A 182 27.41 -29.83 -18.21
CA ASN A 182 28.31 -30.55 -19.11
C ASN A 182 29.06 -31.68 -18.39
N LEU A 183 29.35 -31.54 -17.10
CA LEU A 183 29.95 -32.61 -16.29
C LEU A 183 28.94 -33.74 -16.06
N HIS A 184 27.68 -33.41 -15.80
CA HIS A 184 26.63 -34.40 -15.58
C HIS A 184 26.32 -35.19 -16.86
N LYS A 185 26.24 -34.52 -18.01
CA LYS A 185 26.10 -35.19 -19.32
C LYS A 185 27.23 -36.19 -19.58
N ARG A 186 28.48 -35.78 -19.30
CA ARG A 186 29.65 -36.66 -19.44
C ARG A 186 29.60 -37.89 -18.53
N LYS A 187 29.05 -37.77 -17.32
CA LYS A 187 28.86 -38.92 -16.42
C LYS A 187 27.80 -39.88 -16.94
N ILE A 188 26.68 -39.36 -17.46
CA ILE A 188 25.62 -40.18 -18.06
C ILE A 188 26.13 -40.94 -19.29
N ASP A 189 26.98 -40.31 -20.10
CA ASP A 189 27.55 -40.94 -21.30
C ASP A 189 28.63 -41.99 -20.98
N GLN A 190 29.19 -42.00 -19.77
CA GLN A 190 30.17 -42.99 -19.31
C GLN A 190 29.55 -44.21 -18.62
N GLU A 191 28.27 -44.13 -18.24
CA GLU A 191 27.51 -45.23 -17.61
C GLU A 191 26.62 -46.00 -18.61
N ARG A 192 26.78 -45.76 -19.91
CA ARG A 192 26.15 -46.50 -21.02
C ARG A 192 27.19 -47.26 -21.84
#